data_AF-A0A377TSV4-F1
#
_entry.id   AF-A0A377TSV4-F1
#
_cell.length_a   1.000
_cell.length_b   1.000
_cell.length_c   1.000
_cell.angle_alpha   90.00
_cell.angle_beta   90.00
_cell.angle_gamma   90.00
#
_symmetry.space_group_name_H-M   'P 1'
#
loop_
_entity.id
_entity.type
_entity.pdbx_description
1 polymer ?
#
loop_
_entity_poly.entity_id
_entity_poly.type
_entity_poly.pdbx_seq_one_letter_code
_entity_poly.pdbx_strand_id
1 'polypeptide(L)'
;MKWYPWLRPSFEQLVGSYQAGRGHHALLLQSLNGMGGEALIYALCRFLMCRQPEGHKSCGHCHSCQLMQAGTHPDYYALSPEKGKSALGIDAVRDVNEKLYEHARLGGQKWSGLAMLPC
;
A
#
# COMPACT_ATOMS: atom_id res chain seq x y z
N MET A 1 4.52 9.30 9.57
CA MET A 1 3.80 8.06 9.96
C MET A 1 4.63 7.31 10.99
N LYS A 2 4.04 6.84 12.10
CA LYS A 2 4.77 6.21 13.22
C LYS A 2 4.63 4.69 13.14
N TRP A 3 5.74 3.96 13.22
CA TRP A 3 5.74 2.50 13.33
C TRP A 3 5.62 2.08 14.80
N TYR A 4 4.72 1.15 15.09
CA TYR A 4 4.46 0.67 16.45
C TYR A 4 4.90 -0.79 16.63
N PRO A 5 5.45 -1.18 17.79
CA PRO A 5 6.00 -2.52 17.99
C PRO A 5 4.98 -3.66 17.79
N TRP A 6 3.71 -3.45 18.13
CA TRP A 6 2.65 -4.45 18.01
C TRP A 6 2.23 -4.77 16.57
N LEU A 7 2.63 -3.95 15.59
CA LEU A 7 2.34 -4.21 14.17
C LEU A 7 3.23 -5.32 13.60
N ARG A 8 4.36 -5.62 14.25
CA ARG A 8 5.38 -6.53 13.73
C ARG A 8 4.86 -7.95 13.49
N PRO A 9 4.16 -8.64 14.42
CA PRO A 9 3.69 -9.99 14.18
C PRO A 9 2.72 -10.08 13.00
N SER A 10 1.77 -9.14 12.92
CA SER A 10 0.81 -9.07 11.80
C SER A 10 1.50 -8.77 10.47
N PHE A 11 2.48 -7.88 10.46
CA PHE A 11 3.26 -7.56 9.26
C PHE A 11 4.05 -8.77 8.76
N GLU A 12 4.79 -9.45 9.65
CA GLU A 12 5.58 -10.63 9.29
C GLU A 12 4.69 -11.76 8.74
N GLN A 13 3.51 -11.97 9.32
CA GLN A 13 2.54 -12.96 8.82
C GLN A 13 2.02 -12.62 7.41
N LEU A 14 1.67 -11.35 7.17
CA LEU A 14 1.20 -10.88 5.86
C LEU A 14 2.31 -11.03 4.81
N VAL A 15 3.51 -10.51 5.11
CA VAL A 15 4.67 -10.59 4.22
C VAL A 15 5.02 -12.03 3.90
N GLY A 16 5.06 -12.92 4.90
CA GLY A 16 5.33 -14.34 4.69
C GLY A 16 4.29 -15.01 3.77
N SER A 17 3.03 -14.60 3.84
CA SER A 17 1.98 -15.10 2.94
C SER A 17 2.21 -14.65 1.49
N TYR A 18 2.59 -13.38 1.26
CA TYR A 18 2.93 -12.88 -0.07
C TYR A 18 4.19 -13.53 -0.64
N GLN A 19 5.23 -13.70 0.19
CA GLN A 19 6.46 -14.38 -0.22
C GLN A 19 6.22 -15.84 -0.61
N ALA A 20 5.31 -16.52 0.09
CA ALA A 20 4.92 -17.88 -0.23
C ALA A 20 3.96 -17.98 -1.43
N GLY A 21 3.67 -16.88 -2.13
CA GLY A 21 2.75 -16.86 -3.27
C GLY A 21 1.28 -17.05 -2.91
N ARG A 22 0.93 -16.97 -1.62
CA ARG A 22 -0.45 -17.14 -1.10
C ARG A 22 -1.08 -15.82 -0.66
N GLY A 23 -0.48 -14.70 -1.03
CA GLY A 23 -1.01 -13.38 -0.70
C GLY A 23 -2.30 -13.07 -1.45
N HIS A 24 -3.31 -12.54 -0.76
CA HIS A 24 -4.55 -12.10 -1.39
C HIS A 24 -4.35 -10.77 -2.14
N HIS A 25 -5.06 -10.60 -3.26
CA HIS A 25 -5.00 -9.38 -4.08
C HIS A 25 -5.83 -8.22 -3.49
N ALA A 26 -6.77 -8.52 -2.59
CA ALA A 26 -7.56 -7.55 -1.86
C ALA A 26 -7.48 -7.86 -0.36
N LEU A 27 -6.93 -6.93 0.41
CA LEU A 27 -6.86 -7.01 1.88
C LEU A 27 -7.71 -5.91 2.50
N LEU A 28 -8.61 -6.30 3.40
CA LEU A 28 -9.32 -5.38 4.28
C LEU A 28 -8.63 -5.38 5.64
N LEU A 29 -8.10 -4.22 6.03
CA LEU A 29 -7.55 -4.02 7.36
C LEU A 29 -8.59 -3.33 8.25
N GLN A 30 -8.97 -3.98 9.34
CA GLN A 30 -9.75 -3.36 10.40
C GLN A 30 -8.83 -2.97 11.56
N SER A 31 -8.79 -1.69 11.90
CA SER A 31 -8.02 -1.18 13.03
C SER A 31 -8.72 0.01 13.67
N LEU A 32 -8.56 0.18 14.98
CA LEU A 32 -8.99 1.40 15.65
C LEU A 32 -8.08 2.58 15.28
N ASN A 33 -8.63 3.79 15.34
CA ASN A 33 -7.86 5.01 15.12
C ASN A 33 -6.67 5.09 16.08
N GLY A 34 -5.49 5.42 15.55
CA GLY A 34 -4.26 5.47 16.33
C GLY A 34 -3.55 4.13 16.56
N MET A 35 -4.12 2.99 16.16
CA MET A 35 -3.45 1.67 16.25
C MET A 35 -2.36 1.46 15.19
N GLY A 36 -2.19 2.40 14.26
CA GLY A 36 -1.16 2.34 13.23
C GLY A 36 -1.51 1.49 12.01
N GLY A 37 -2.79 1.30 11.71
CA GLY A 37 -3.23 0.56 10.51
C GLY A 37 -2.66 1.12 9.21
N GLU A 38 -2.60 2.44 9.08
CA GLU A 38 -1.95 3.11 7.94
C GLU A 38 -0.46 2.76 7.83
N ALA A 39 0.25 2.64 8.95
CA ALA A 39 1.66 2.27 8.99
C ALA A 39 1.88 0.83 8.52
N LEU A 40 0.98 -0.08 8.91
CA LEU A 40 1.00 -1.46 8.46
C LEU A 40 0.75 -1.56 6.95
N ILE A 41 -0.29 -0.88 6.44
CA ILE A 41 -0.61 -0.83 5.01
C ILE A 41 0.59 -0.27 4.24
N TYR A 42 1.12 0.89 4.66
CA TYR A 42 2.24 1.52 3.97
C TYR A 42 3.49 0.63 3.95
N ALA A 43 3.81 -0.04 5.05
CA ALA A 43 4.92 -0.99 5.11
C ALA A 43 4.73 -2.17 4.16
N LEU A 44 3.51 -2.71 4.06
CA LEU A 44 3.17 -3.79 3.14
C LEU A 44 3.28 -3.33 1.68
N CYS A 45 2.75 -2.15 1.34
CA CYS A 45 2.89 -1.55 0.01
C CYS A 45 4.36 -1.38 -0.37
N ARG A 46 5.16 -0.85 0.55
CA ARG A 46 6.61 -0.67 0.35
C ARG A 46 7.32 -1.99 0.08
N PHE A 47 6.93 -3.06 0.77
CA PHE A 47 7.45 -4.40 0.53
C PHE A 47 7.05 -4.92 -0.86
N LEU A 48 5.76 -4.84 -1.22
CA LEU A 48 5.24 -5.34 -2.50
C LEU A 48 5.78 -4.60 -3.73
N MET A 49 6.00 -3.28 -3.61
CA MET A 49 6.55 -2.46 -4.71
C MET A 49 8.08 -2.62 -4.84
N CYS A 50 8.75 -3.18 -3.83
CA CYS A 50 10.20 -3.32 -3.83
C CYS A 50 10.65 -4.32 -4.90
N ARG A 51 11.60 -3.93 -5.76
CA ARG A 51 12.16 -4.83 -6.78
C ARG A 51 13.20 -5.81 -6.23
N GLN A 52 13.81 -5.48 -5.10
CA GLN A 52 14.86 -6.29 -4.46
C GLN A 52 14.59 -6.33 -2.96
N PRO A 53 13.58 -7.07 -2.48
CA PRO A 53 13.31 -7.18 -1.05
C PRO A 53 14.43 -7.94 -0.32
N GLU A 54 14.74 -7.51 0.90
CA GLU A 54 15.74 -8.13 1.80
C GLU A 54 15.01 -8.83 2.96
N GLY A 55 14.76 -10.13 2.80
CA GLY A 55 13.90 -10.85 3.73
C GLY A 55 12.51 -10.20 3.76
N HIS A 56 12.03 -9.79 4.95
CA HIS A 56 10.74 -9.12 5.10
C HIS A 56 10.78 -7.60 4.90
N LYS A 57 11.92 -7.03 4.50
CA LYS A 57 12.11 -5.57 4.38
C LYS A 57 12.21 -5.13 2.92
N SER A 58 11.72 -3.93 2.62
CA SER A 58 12.07 -3.25 1.37
C SER A 58 13.53 -2.77 1.43
N CYS A 59 14.32 -2.92 0.38
CA CYS A 59 15.75 -2.53 0.38
C CYS A 59 16.01 -1.02 0.55
N GLY A 60 15.03 -0.18 0.19
CA GLY A 60 15.16 1.28 0.36
C GLY A 60 16.02 1.99 -0.68
N HIS A 61 16.88 1.28 -1.43
CA HIS A 61 17.78 1.87 -2.42
C HIS A 61 17.37 1.64 -3.89
N CYS A 62 16.48 0.69 -4.19
CA CYS A 62 16.03 0.50 -5.57
C CYS A 62 15.17 1.69 -6.06
N HIS A 63 15.12 1.91 -7.37
CA HIS A 63 14.38 3.04 -7.95
C HIS A 63 12.90 3.08 -7.54
N SER A 64 12.24 1.92 -7.44
CA SER A 64 10.87 1.83 -6.92
C SER A 64 10.77 2.29 -5.46
N CYS A 65 11.69 1.85 -4.59
CA CYS A 65 11.73 2.29 -3.20
C CYS A 65 12.01 3.78 -3.06
N GLN A 66 12.84 4.36 -3.94
CA GLN A 66 13.09 5.81 -3.97
C GLN A 66 11.82 6.59 -4.37
N LEU A 67 11.11 6.14 -5.42
CA LEU A 67 9.83 6.75 -5.82
C LEU A 67 8.75 6.63 -4.73
N MET A 68 8.69 5.50 -4.02
CA MET A 68 7.79 5.32 -2.89
C MET A 68 8.13 6.23 -1.69
N GLN A 69 9.42 6.52 -1.47
CA GLN A 69 9.87 7.47 -0.44
C GLN A 69 9.56 8.92 -0.84
N ALA A 70 9.68 9.24 -2.12
CA ALA A 70 9.32 10.53 -2.69
C ALA A 70 7.79 10.73 -2.81
N GLY A 71 6.99 9.68 -2.64
CA GLY A 71 5.53 9.73 -2.79
C GLY A 71 5.05 9.88 -4.24
N THR A 72 5.90 9.59 -5.22
CA THR A 72 5.65 9.80 -6.66
C THR A 72 5.64 8.49 -7.45
N HIS A 73 5.45 7.36 -6.78
CA HIS A 73 5.44 6.05 -7.44
C HIS A 73 4.24 5.93 -8.38
N PRO A 74 4.44 5.70 -9.69
CA PRO A 74 3.36 5.76 -10.69
C PRO A 74 2.35 4.63 -10.57
N ASP A 75 2.74 3.49 -9.99
CA ASP A 75 1.86 2.33 -9.79
C ASP A 75 1.33 2.23 -8.34
N TYR A 76 1.48 3.29 -7.52
CA TYR A 76 0.92 3.41 -6.18
C TYR A 76 -0.21 4.43 -6.17
N TYR A 77 -1.43 3.97 -5.88
CA TYR A 77 -2.61 4.82 -5.81
C TYR A 77 -3.17 4.80 -4.39
N ALA A 78 -3.12 5.96 -3.72
CA ALA A 78 -3.77 6.17 -2.43
C ALA A 78 -5.09 6.89 -2.65
N LEU A 79 -6.19 6.20 -2.35
CA LEU A 79 -7.53 6.78 -2.39
C LEU A 79 -7.92 7.25 -1.00
N SER A 80 -8.22 8.53 -0.88
CA SER A 80 -8.77 9.16 0.33
C SER A 80 -9.84 10.18 -0.08
N PRO A 81 -10.86 10.41 0.76
CA PRO A 81 -11.80 11.52 0.55
C PRO A 81 -11.08 12.85 0.29
N GLU A 82 -11.67 13.69 -0.57
CA GLU A 82 -11.15 15.03 -0.81
C GLU A 82 -11.22 15.87 0.45
N LYS A 83 -10.31 16.86 0.58
CA LYS A 83 -10.31 17.77 1.74
C LYS A 83 -11.68 18.45 1.89
N GLY A 84 -12.31 18.25 3.04
CA GLY A 84 -13.63 18.80 3.36
C GLY A 84 -14.82 17.91 3.00
N LYS A 85 -14.60 16.73 2.40
CA LYS A 85 -15.65 15.72 2.16
C LYS A 85 -15.43 14.53 3.09
N SER A 86 -16.52 14.00 3.65
CA SER A 86 -16.51 12.77 4.45
C SER A 86 -16.65 11.50 3.61
N ALA A 87 -17.09 11.62 2.36
CA ALA A 87 -17.31 10.50 1.45
C ALA A 87 -16.30 10.53 0.29
N LEU A 88 -15.91 9.34 -0.15
CA LEU A 88 -15.13 9.16 -1.38
C LEU A 88 -16.07 9.16 -2.59
N GLY A 89 -15.82 10.06 -3.55
CA GLY A 89 -16.57 10.12 -4.80
C GLY A 89 -16.30 8.90 -5.69
N ILE A 90 -17.32 8.48 -6.44
CA ILE A 90 -17.19 7.36 -7.40
C ILE A 90 -16.17 7.64 -8.51
N ASP A 91 -16.02 8.91 -8.91
CA ASP A 91 -15.11 9.29 -9.99
C ASP A 91 -13.65 9.03 -9.61
N ALA A 92 -13.25 9.29 -8.36
CA ALA A 92 -11.91 8.96 -7.87
C ALA A 92 -11.60 7.45 -7.97
N VAL A 93 -12.61 6.60 -7.72
CA VAL A 93 -12.48 5.14 -7.86
C VAL A 93 -12.35 4.75 -9.34
N ARG A 94 -13.14 5.36 -10.22
CA ARG A 94 -13.10 5.10 -11.68
C ARG A 94 -11.74 5.49 -12.28
N ASP A 95 -11.21 6.66 -11.92
CA ASP A 95 -9.91 7.14 -12.39
C ASP A 95 -8.76 6.18 -12.06
N VAL A 96 -8.78 5.61 -10.85
CA VAL A 96 -7.78 4.60 -10.45
C VAL A 96 -8.01 3.31 -11.22
N ASN A 97 -9.26 2.88 -11.39
CA ASN A 97 -9.58 1.65 -12.09
C ASN A 97 -9.11 1.69 -13.56
N GLU A 98 -9.31 2.81 -14.25
CA GLU A 98 -8.82 3.01 -15.63
C GLU A 98 -7.29 2.88 -15.71
N LYS A 99 -6.57 3.52 -14.78
CA LYS A 99 -5.11 3.43 -14.71
C LYS A 99 -4.61 2.03 -14.33
N LEU A 100 -5.40 1.24 -13.61
CA LEU A 100 -5.06 -0.14 -13.29
C LEU A 100 -5.12 -1.05 -14.52
N TYR A 101 -6.05 -0.79 -15.46
CA TYR A 101 -6.17 -1.55 -16.72
C TYR A 101 -5.03 -1.32 -17.72
N GLU A 102 -4.28 -0.20 -17.61
CA GLU A 102 -3.08 -0.01 -18.40
C GLU A 102 -1.99 -1.04 -18.03
N HIS A 103 -0.92 -1.19 -18.83
CA HIS A 103 0.25 -1.94 -18.37
C HIS A 103 0.97 -1.22 -17.21
N ALA A 104 1.67 -1.97 -16.36
CA ALA A 104 2.49 -1.39 -15.30
C ALA A 104 3.60 -0.55 -15.91
N ARG A 105 3.65 0.74 -15.55
CA ARG A 105 4.57 1.70 -16.20
C ARG A 105 6.03 1.40 -15.84
N LEU A 106 6.26 0.68 -14.74
CA LEU A 106 7.58 0.20 -14.32
C LEU A 106 7.75 -1.32 -14.43
N GLY A 107 6.84 -2.02 -15.12
CA GLY A 107 6.92 -3.48 -15.33
C GLY A 107 6.81 -4.31 -14.03
N GLY A 108 6.28 -3.74 -12.96
CA GLY A 108 6.07 -4.38 -11.66
C GLY A 108 4.60 -4.65 -11.35
N GLN A 109 4.31 -4.99 -10.09
CA GLN A 109 2.93 -5.09 -9.62
C GLN A 109 2.32 -3.69 -9.44
N LYS A 110 1.02 -3.54 -9.74
CA LYS A 110 0.26 -2.32 -9.42
C LYS A 110 -0.42 -2.49 -8.06
N TRP A 111 -0.39 -1.44 -7.24
CA TRP A 111 -1.09 -1.42 -5.96
C TRP A 111 -2.00 -0.21 -5.84
N SER A 112 -3.29 -0.48 -5.64
CA SER A 112 -4.28 0.51 -5.23
C SER A 112 -4.77 0.19 -3.82
N GLY A 113 -4.67 1.15 -2.91
CA GLY A 113 -5.17 1.03 -1.56
C GLY A 113 -6.20 2.11 -1.25
N LEU A 114 -7.35 1.70 -0.72
CA LEU A 114 -8.30 2.62 -0.11
C LEU A 114 -7.85 2.87 1.33
N ALA A 115 -7.31 4.05 1.61
CA ALA A 115 -7.19 4.51 2.98
C ALA A 115 -8.56 5.08 3.35
N MET A 116 -9.46 4.23 3.84
CA MET A 116 -10.67 4.73 4.48
C MET A 116 -10.24 5.52 5.70
N LEU A 117 -10.27 6.85 5.57
CA LEU A 117 -10.38 7.73 6.72
C LEU A 117 -11.65 7.29 7.48
N PRO A 118 -11.56 7.13 8.80
CA PRO A 118 -12.62 6.58 9.61
C PRO A 118 -13.85 7.50 9.60
N CYS A 119 -15.01 6.86 9.75
CA CYS A 119 -16.19 7.48 10.36
C CYS A 119 -15.84 8.07 11.74
#